data_AF-A0A966F7S1-F1
#
_entry.id   AF-A0A966F7S1-F1
#
_cell.length_a   1.000
_cell.length_b   1.000
_cell.length_c   1.000
_cell.angle_alpha   90.00
_cell.angle_beta   90.00
_cell.angle_gamma   90.00
#
_symmetry.space_group_name_H-M   'P 1'
#
loop_
_entity.id
_entity.type
_entity.pdbx_description
1 polymer ?
#
loop_
_entity_poly.entity_id
_entity_poly.type
_entity_poly.pdbx_seq_one_letter_code
_entity_poly.pdbx_strand_id
1 'polypeptide(L)'
;FGLPAILVPYPHAWRYQKVNADYLAGRGAAVTIENAQLSKKIIPTVNDLFNNPAKMKSMHAAMKRLSHPQAAAQIGRQLLALAGERR
;
A
#
# COMPACT_ATOMS: atom_id res chain seq x y z
N PHE A 1 -2.37 1.86 9.08
CA PHE A 1 -2.44 0.46 9.58
C PHE A 1 -1.34 -0.37 8.95
N GLY A 2 -0.89 -1.46 9.59
CA GLY A 2 0.19 -2.33 9.08
C GLY A 2 -0.35 -3.58 8.41
N LEU A 3 -1.47 -3.50 7.70
CA LEU A 3 -2.19 -4.69 7.26
C LEU A 3 -1.67 -5.13 5.89
N PRO A 4 -1.28 -6.42 5.72
CA PRO A 4 -1.07 -7.00 4.40
C PRO A 4 -2.30 -6.76 3.50
N ALA A 5 -2.06 -6.48 2.22
CA ALA A 5 -3.14 -6.14 1.29
C ALA A 5 -3.06 -6.93 -0.01
N ILE A 6 -4.22 -7.22 -0.58
CA ILE A 6 -4.37 -7.62 -1.99
C ILE A 6 -4.95 -6.41 -2.72
N LEU A 7 -4.24 -5.92 -3.72
CA LEU A 7 -4.62 -4.74 -4.50
C LEU A 7 -5.07 -5.16 -5.88
N VAL A 8 -6.20 -4.63 -6.33
CA VAL A 8 -6.78 -4.92 -7.64
C VAL A 8 -6.98 -3.60 -8.38
N PRO A 9 -5.96 -3.09 -9.07
CA PRO A 9 -6.07 -1.81 -9.77
C PRO A 9 -7.18 -1.85 -10.82
N TYR A 10 -8.08 -0.88 -10.78
CA TYR A 10 -9.17 -0.76 -11.74
C TYR A 10 -8.62 -0.39 -13.12
N PRO A 11 -8.96 -1.12 -14.20
CA PRO A 11 -8.31 -0.98 -15.51
C PRO A 11 -8.61 0.34 -16.21
N HIS A 12 -9.72 1.00 -15.86
CA HIS A 12 -10.11 2.29 -16.44
C HIS A 12 -9.72 3.49 -15.56
N ALA A 13 -9.17 3.25 -14.36
CA ALA A 13 -8.53 4.32 -13.62
C ALA A 13 -7.23 4.70 -14.33
N TRP A 14 -6.96 5.99 -14.46
CA TRP A 14 -5.65 6.49 -14.89
C TRP A 14 -4.52 5.81 -14.08
N ARG A 15 -3.31 5.75 -14.66
CA ARG A 15 -2.17 4.92 -14.20
C ARG A 15 -1.82 4.98 -12.70
N TYR A 16 -2.33 5.96 -11.94
CA TYR A 16 -2.07 6.17 -10.52
C TYR A 16 -2.41 4.98 -9.61
N GLN A 17 -3.53 4.25 -9.82
CA GLN A 17 -3.82 3.09 -8.97
C GLN A 17 -2.75 2.00 -9.10
N LYS A 18 -2.30 1.76 -10.34
CA LYS A 18 -1.24 0.81 -10.63
C LYS A 18 0.09 1.26 -10.02
N VAL A 19 0.44 2.54 -10.13
CA VAL A 19 1.66 3.09 -9.49
C VAL A 19 1.66 2.87 -7.98
N ASN A 20 0.54 3.13 -7.30
CA ASN A 20 0.43 2.91 -5.85
C ASN A 20 0.51 1.42 -5.49
N ALA A 21 -0.13 0.55 -6.28
CA ALA A 21 -0.07 -0.88 -6.06
C ALA A 21 1.35 -1.43 -6.27
N ASP A 22 2.01 -1.04 -7.36
CA ASP A 22 3.39 -1.41 -7.68
C ASP A 22 4.37 -0.90 -6.61
N TYR A 23 4.16 0.31 -6.08
CA TYR A 23 4.96 0.86 -4.98
C TYR A 23 4.93 -0.03 -3.73
N LEU A 24 3.75 -0.51 -3.34
CA LEU A 24 3.56 -1.38 -2.16
C LEU A 24 4.01 -2.82 -2.45
N ALA A 25 3.62 -3.38 -3.59
CA ALA A 25 3.92 -4.76 -3.94
C ALA A 25 5.43 -4.97 -4.19
N GLY A 26 6.08 -4.04 -4.87
CA GLY A 26 7.54 -4.06 -5.08
C GLY A 26 8.36 -3.95 -3.78
N ARG A 27 7.73 -3.61 -2.65
CA ARG A 27 8.35 -3.55 -1.32
C ARG A 27 7.87 -4.66 -0.39
N GLY A 28 7.16 -5.66 -0.94
CA GLY A 28 6.64 -6.81 -0.21
C GLY A 28 5.52 -6.47 0.77
N ALA A 29 4.85 -5.31 0.61
CA ALA A 29 3.78 -4.88 1.50
C ALA A 29 2.40 -5.37 1.03
N ALA A 30 2.25 -5.65 -0.26
CA ALA A 30 1.01 -6.07 -0.89
C ALA A 30 1.25 -7.13 -1.98
N VAL A 31 0.18 -7.81 -2.36
CA VAL A 31 0.11 -8.60 -3.60
C VAL A 31 -0.81 -7.87 -4.56
N THR A 32 -0.46 -7.80 -5.84
CA THR A 32 -1.30 -7.19 -6.87
C THR A 32 -1.96 -8.28 -7.72
N ILE A 33 -3.26 -8.16 -7.96
CA ILE A 33 -4.00 -8.99 -8.91
C ILE A 33 -4.52 -8.09 -10.02
N GLU A 34 -4.27 -8.45 -11.27
CA GLU A 34 -4.88 -7.74 -12.40
C GLU A 34 -6.40 -7.94 -12.38
N ASN A 35 -7.15 -6.87 -12.63
CA ASN A 35 -8.61 -6.90 -12.59
C ASN A 35 -9.22 -8.04 -13.44
N ALA A 36 -8.68 -8.30 -14.63
CA ALA A 36 -9.13 -9.37 -15.52
C ALA A 36 -8.92 -10.79 -14.94
N GLN A 37 -8.04 -10.94 -13.95
CA GLN A 37 -7.72 -12.21 -13.29
C GLN A 37 -8.38 -12.34 -11.91
N LEU A 38 -9.13 -11.33 -11.47
CA LEU A 38 -9.67 -11.26 -10.11
C LEU A 38 -10.45 -12.52 -9.72
N SER A 39 -11.43 -12.90 -10.52
CA SER A 39 -12.30 -14.05 -10.27
C SER A 39 -11.52 -15.36 -10.13
N LYS A 40 -10.43 -15.51 -10.88
CA LYS A 40 -9.60 -16.72 -10.89
C LYS A 40 -8.59 -16.74 -9.73
N LYS A 41 -8.05 -15.58 -9.35
CA LYS A 41 -6.88 -15.49 -8.45
C LYS A 41 -7.22 -15.09 -7.02
N ILE A 42 -8.38 -14.49 -6.74
CA ILE A 42 -8.67 -13.95 -5.41
C ILE A 42 -8.69 -15.04 -4.33
N ILE A 43 -9.45 -16.12 -4.53
CA ILE A 43 -9.57 -17.21 -3.55
C ILE A 43 -8.21 -17.91 -3.31
N PRO A 44 -7.45 -18.33 -4.33
CA PRO A 44 -6.12 -18.90 -4.12
C PRO A 44 -5.16 -17.95 -3.39
N THR A 45 -5.18 -16.65 -3.70
CA THR A 45 -4.28 -15.68 -3.07
C THR A 45 -4.61 -15.46 -1.60
N VAL A 46 -5.90 -15.39 -1.26
CA VAL A 46 -6.35 -15.28 0.14
C VAL A 46 -5.95 -16.52 0.93
N ASN A 47 -6.17 -17.72 0.38
CA ASN A 47 -5.78 -18.98 1.02
C ASN A 47 -4.25 -19.07 1.23
N ASP A 48 -3.46 -18.68 0.22
CA ASP A 48 -2.01 -18.60 0.34
C ASP A 48 -1.56 -17.69 1.48
N LEU A 49 -2.17 -16.50 1.62
CA LEU A 49 -1.84 -15.58 2.70
C LEU A 49 -2.21 -16.14 4.08
N PHE A 50 -3.38 -16.76 4.23
CA PHE A 50 -3.80 -17.34 5.50
C PHE A 50 -2.96 -18.55 5.91
N ASN A 51 -2.53 -19.36 4.95
CA ASN A 51 -1.70 -20.54 5.22
C ASN A 51 -0.21 -20.22 5.37
N ASN A 52 0.22 -18.98 5.09
CA ASN A 52 1.61 -18.55 5.20
C ASN A 52 1.79 -17.43 6.24
N PRO A 53 1.80 -17.76 7.56
CA PRO A 53 1.93 -16.76 8.62
C PRO A 53 3.25 -15.97 8.55
N ALA A 54 4.34 -16.60 8.08
CA ALA A 54 5.61 -15.91 7.87
C ALA A 54 5.50 -14.81 6.80
N LYS A 55 4.80 -15.09 5.70
CA LYS A 55 4.54 -14.12 4.63
C LYS A 55 3.70 -12.96 5.16
N MET A 56 2.61 -13.25 5.87
CA MET A 56 1.76 -12.23 6.52
C MET A 56 2.55 -11.34 7.49
N LYS A 57 3.43 -11.92 8.32
CA LYS A 57 4.28 -11.16 9.24
C LYS A 57 5.25 -10.25 8.49
N SER A 58 5.86 -10.73 7.41
CA SER A 58 6.77 -9.92 6.58
C SER A 58 6.05 -8.74 5.92
N MET A 59 4.85 -8.98 5.38
CA MET A 59 4.02 -7.95 4.75
C MET A 59 3.54 -6.92 5.77
N HIS A 60 3.19 -7.35 6.98
CA HIS A 60 2.85 -6.45 8.08
C HIS A 60 3.99 -5.50 8.41
N ALA A 61 5.21 -6.03 8.57
CA ALA A 61 6.39 -5.23 8.85
C ALA A 61 6.70 -4.26 7.70
N ALA A 62 6.55 -4.70 6.44
CA ALA A 62 6.71 -3.84 5.27
C ALA A 62 5.69 -2.70 5.25
N MET A 63 4.41 -2.99 5.49
CA MET A 63 3.34 -1.97 5.57
C MET A 63 3.60 -0.94 6.66
N LYS A 64 4.07 -1.37 7.84
CA LYS A 64 4.45 -0.46 8.93
C LYS A 64 5.61 0.46 8.51
N ARG A 65 6.65 -0.09 7.87
CA ARG A 65 7.81 0.68 7.39
C ARG A 65 7.42 1.75 6.36
N LEU A 66 6.42 1.49 5.53
CA LEU A 66 5.95 2.43 4.50
C LEU A 66 4.90 3.42 5.01
N SER A 67 4.47 3.30 6.26
CA SER A 67 3.46 4.20 6.81
C SER A 67 4.07 5.55 7.21
N HIS A 68 3.36 6.63 6.89
CA HIS A 68 3.70 8.00 7.27
C HIS A 68 2.61 8.57 8.19
N PRO A 69 2.54 8.14 9.48
CA PRO A 69 1.46 8.54 10.39
C PRO A 69 1.42 10.05 10.66
N GLN A 70 2.55 10.76 10.47
CA GLN A 70 2.68 12.20 10.70
C GLN A 70 2.64 13.03 9.41
N ALA A 71 2.21 12.45 8.28
CA ALA A 71 2.25 13.10 6.96
C ALA A 71 1.54 14.46 6.95
N ALA A 72 0.32 14.54 7.49
CA ALA A 72 -0.44 15.79 7.55
C ALA A 72 0.29 16.88 8.36
N ALA A 73 0.80 16.53 9.55
CA ALA A 73 1.54 17.47 10.39
C ALA A 73 2.87 17.91 9.75
N GLN A 74 3.55 17.01 9.03
CA GLN A 74 4.76 17.34 8.27
C GLN A 74 4.45 18.33 7.15
N ILE A 75 3.40 18.10 6.37
CA ILE A 75 2.96 19.00 5.31
C ILE A 75 2.58 20.37 5.90
N GLY A 76 1.82 20.41 7.00
CA GLY A 76 1.46 21.65 7.68
C GLY A 76 2.67 22.47 8.10
N ARG A 77 3.70 21.83 8.69
CA ARG A 77 4.97 22.52 9.03
C ARG A 77 5.69 23.08 7.80
N GLN A 78 5.68 22.37 6.68
CA GLN A 78 6.28 22.87 5.44
C GLN A 78 5.54 24.11 4.91
N LEU A 79 4.21 24.10 4.97
CA LEU A 79 3.38 25.24 4.57
C LEU A 79 3.65 26.48 5.43
N LEU A 80 3.70 26.33 6.77
CA LEU A 80 4.01 27.44 7.69
C LEU A 80 5.43 27.99 7.45
N ALA A 81 6.41 27.11 7.23
CA ALA A 81 7.78 27.52 6.92
C ALA A 81 7.88 28.33 5.62
N LEU A 82 7.10 27.96 4.59
CA LEU A 82 7.03 28.70 3.33
C LEU A 82 6.29 30.05 3.47
N ALA A 83 5.32 30.14 4.38
CA ALA A 83 4.54 31.35 4.63
C ALA A 83 5.30 32.42 5.44
N GLY A 84 6.51 32.15 5.91
CA GLY A 84 7.34 33.12 6.62
C GLY A 84 7.10 33.21 8.12
N GLU A 85 6.24 32.37 8.70
CA GLU A 85 6.11 32.23 10.15
C GLU A 85 7.32 31.47 10.72
N ARG A 86 8.42 32.19 10.95
CA ARG A 86 9.41 31.80 11.96
C ARG A 86 8.86 32.25 13.31
N ARG A 87 8.17 31.32 13.99
CA ARG A 87 7.79 31.34 15.42
C ARG A 87 7.46 32.69 16.04
#